data_AF-A0A7X4B6U6-F1
#
_entry.id   AF-A0A7X4B6U6-F1
#
_cell.length_a   1.000
_cell.length_b   1.000
_cell.length_c   1.000
_cell.angle_alpha   90.00
_cell.angle_beta   90.00
_cell.angle_gamma   90.00
#
_symmetry.space_group_name_H-M   'P 1'
#
loop_
_entity.id
_entity.type
_entity.pdbx_description
1 polymer ?
#
loop_
_entity_poly.entity_id
_entity_poly.type
_entity_poly.pdbx_seq_one_letter_code
_entity_poly.pdbx_strand_id
1 'polypeptide(L)'
;VQDNYFAAATADLSYRSVVQVGDTMQVIVTDSKGNIASDEFTFEVTPASVSEAFLSVTLDSIGTPKHSQLLQNYPNPFNPETWIPYRLSEDSNVSITIYDATGSVVQTLSLGFQSVGFYQDRGRAAYWDGKNASGEKVASGLYFYQLTTKSFNQTRRLIILK
;
A
#
# COMPACT_ATOMS: atom_id res chain seq x y z
N VAL A 1 26.99 1.67 2.88
CA VAL A 1 26.28 1.38 1.61
C VAL A 1 27.33 1.23 0.53
N GLN A 2 27.81 0.02 0.36
CA GLN A 2 28.66 -0.38 -0.77
C GLN A 2 28.08 -1.74 -1.20
N ASP A 3 27.91 -1.94 -2.51
CA ASP A 3 27.48 -3.23 -3.09
C ASP A 3 26.10 -3.77 -2.65
N ASN A 4 25.05 -2.92 -2.61
CA ASN A 4 23.67 -3.31 -2.22
C ASN A 4 23.49 -3.80 -0.77
N TYR A 5 24.49 -3.61 0.10
CA TYR A 5 24.35 -3.89 1.53
C TYR A 5 23.88 -2.66 2.31
N PHE A 6 22.81 -2.87 3.09
CA PHE A 6 22.26 -1.90 4.04
C PHE A 6 22.46 -2.43 5.45
N ALA A 7 22.78 -1.54 6.39
CA ALA A 7 22.90 -1.86 7.80
C ALA A 7 22.05 -0.88 8.61
N ALA A 8 21.27 -1.42 9.54
CA ALA A 8 20.53 -0.65 10.53
C ALA A 8 20.96 -1.15 11.92
N ALA A 9 21.14 -0.23 12.85
CA ALA A 9 21.48 -0.55 14.23
C ALA A 9 20.36 -0.09 15.16
N THR A 10 19.96 -0.97 16.08
CA THR A 10 18.97 -0.69 17.11
C THR A 10 19.69 -0.63 18.45
N ALA A 11 19.80 0.56 19.03
CA ALA A 11 20.39 0.77 20.34
C ALA A 11 19.59 1.84 21.11
N ASP A 12 19.53 1.72 22.44
CA ASP A 12 19.05 2.83 23.26
C ASP A 12 20.10 3.95 23.34
N LEU A 13 19.73 5.06 23.99
CA LEU A 13 20.63 6.21 24.22
C LEU A 13 21.85 5.88 25.10
N SER A 14 21.87 4.70 25.72
CA SER A 14 22.97 4.17 26.54
C SER A 14 23.75 3.07 25.83
N TYR A 15 23.54 2.87 24.53
CA TYR A 15 24.16 1.84 23.69
C TYR A 15 23.93 0.40 24.17
N ARG A 16 22.81 0.14 24.86
CA ARG A 16 22.39 -1.22 25.22
C ARG A 16 21.48 -1.79 24.14
N SER A 17 21.54 -3.12 23.98
CA SER A 17 20.60 -3.82 23.09
C SER A 17 19.18 -3.59 23.60
N VAL A 18 18.31 -3.14 22.69
CA VAL A 18 16.88 -2.98 22.92
C VAL A 18 16.07 -4.14 22.35
N VAL A 19 16.75 -5.17 21.84
CA VAL A 19 16.15 -6.28 21.11
C VAL A 19 16.33 -7.58 21.88
N GLN A 20 15.28 -8.38 21.95
CA GLN A 20 15.20 -9.66 22.64
C GLN A 20 14.85 -10.79 21.66
N VAL A 21 15.18 -12.03 22.05
CA VAL A 21 14.75 -13.22 21.31
C VAL A 21 13.22 -13.25 21.25
N GLY A 22 12.66 -13.47 20.06
CA GLY A 22 11.22 -13.47 19.80
C GLY A 22 10.66 -12.12 19.34
N ASP A 23 11.46 -11.04 19.36
CA ASP A 23 11.05 -9.77 18.77
C ASP A 23 10.89 -9.91 17.25
N THR A 24 9.96 -9.16 16.67
CA THR A 24 9.75 -9.12 15.22
C THR A 24 10.22 -7.79 14.65
N MET A 25 11.10 -7.87 13.66
CA MET A 25 11.56 -6.73 12.87
C MET A 25 10.79 -6.67 11.56
N GLN A 26 10.10 -5.55 11.32
CA GLN A 26 9.43 -5.27 10.06
C GLN A 26 10.27 -4.32 9.21
N VAL A 27 10.42 -4.64 7.93
CA VAL A 27 11.19 -3.84 6.96
C VAL A 27 10.34 -3.59 5.74
N ILE A 28 10.29 -2.33 5.30
CA ILE A 28 9.71 -1.90 4.03
C ILE A 28 10.79 -1.09 3.30
N VAL A 29 10.92 -1.32 2.00
CA VAL A 29 11.84 -0.58 1.14
C VAL A 29 11.08 0.54 0.43
N THR A 30 11.66 1.73 0.40
CA THR A 30 11.17 2.86 -0.39
C THR A 30 12.16 3.24 -1.47
N ASP A 31 11.66 3.80 -2.57
CA ASP A 31 12.50 4.38 -3.62
C ASP A 31 13.08 5.74 -3.19
N SER A 32 13.92 6.34 -4.04
CA SER A 32 14.55 7.64 -3.76
C SER A 32 13.57 8.81 -3.66
N LYS A 33 12.32 8.63 -4.08
CA LYS A 33 11.24 9.62 -3.96
C LYS A 33 10.35 9.35 -2.74
N GLY A 34 10.67 8.31 -1.96
CA GLY A 34 9.92 7.88 -0.79
C GLY A 34 8.72 6.98 -1.10
N ASN A 35 8.53 6.53 -2.34
CA ASN A 35 7.42 5.63 -2.65
C ASN A 35 7.71 4.22 -2.15
N ILE A 36 6.69 3.51 -1.69
CA ILE A 36 6.83 2.10 -1.31
C ILE A 36 7.30 1.28 -2.52
N ALA A 37 8.32 0.47 -2.31
CA ALA A 37 8.96 -0.36 -3.33
C ALA A 37 9.02 -1.83 -2.92
N SER A 38 8.44 -2.24 -1.80
CA SER A 38 8.37 -3.65 -1.41
C SER A 38 7.10 -3.99 -0.64
N ASP A 39 6.80 -5.28 -0.59
CA ASP A 39 5.95 -5.80 0.47
C ASP A 39 6.68 -5.67 1.82
N GLU A 40 5.94 -5.79 2.92
CA GLU A 40 6.53 -5.85 4.25
C GLU A 40 7.28 -7.17 4.43
N PHE A 41 8.54 -7.07 4.83
CA PHE A 41 9.34 -8.21 5.26
C PHE A 41 9.28 -8.28 6.78
N THR A 42 9.07 -9.48 7.33
CA THR A 42 9.07 -9.73 8.76
C THR A 42 10.15 -10.73 9.11
N PHE A 43 10.99 -10.39 10.08
CA PHE A 43 12.05 -11.24 10.58
C PHE A 43 11.93 -11.40 12.09
N GLU A 44 12.09 -12.63 12.57
CA GLU A 44 12.11 -12.90 14.01
C GLU A 44 13.55 -12.87 14.52
N VAL A 45 13.75 -12.25 15.68
CA VAL A 45 15.02 -12.21 16.36
C VAL A 45 15.26 -13.57 17.02
N THR A 46 16.28 -14.27 16.56
CA THR A 46 16.64 -15.61 17.04
C THR A 46 17.78 -15.54 18.06
N PRO A 47 17.97 -16.59 18.89
CA PRO A 47 19.14 -16.67 19.77
C PRO A 47 20.47 -16.51 19.03
N ALA A 48 20.57 -17.04 17.80
CA ALA A 48 21.76 -16.90 16.95
C ALA A 48 22.02 -15.43 16.61
N SER A 49 21.00 -14.68 16.16
CA SER A 49 21.16 -13.26 15.82
C SER A 49 21.56 -12.38 17.01
N VAL A 50 21.13 -12.73 18.23
CA VAL A 50 21.56 -12.04 19.45
C VAL A 50 23.00 -12.40 19.80
N SER A 51 23.36 -13.69 19.71
CA SER A 51 24.72 -14.16 19.99
C SER A 51 25.76 -13.61 19.00
N GLU A 52 25.38 -13.49 17.73
CA GLU A 52 26.25 -12.98 16.66
C GLU A 52 26.21 -11.46 16.56
N ALA A 53 25.27 -10.80 17.26
CA ALA A 53 25.02 -9.36 17.24
C ALA A 53 24.72 -8.77 15.84
N PHE A 54 24.24 -9.60 14.91
CA PHE A 54 23.68 -9.15 13.64
C PHE A 54 22.62 -10.13 13.15
N LEU A 55 21.72 -9.64 12.30
CA LEU A 55 20.75 -10.45 11.55
C LEU A 55 20.93 -10.15 10.07
N SER A 56 21.37 -11.16 9.31
CA SER A 56 21.48 -11.04 7.85
C SER A 56 20.14 -11.40 7.22
N VAL A 57 19.60 -10.50 6.40
CA VAL A 57 18.31 -10.68 5.72
C VAL A 57 18.46 -10.45 4.23
N THR A 58 17.71 -11.22 3.45
CA THR A 58 17.61 -11.03 2.00
C THR A 58 16.27 -10.37 1.68
N LEU A 59 16.33 -9.27 0.94
CA LEU A 59 15.16 -8.52 0.50
C LEU A 59 14.93 -8.78 -0.99
N ASP A 60 14.13 -9.80 -1.30
CA ASP A 60 13.81 -10.19 -2.67
C ASP A 60 12.55 -9.48 -3.20
N SER A 61 12.39 -9.46 -4.53
CA SER A 61 11.18 -8.94 -5.21
C SER A 61 10.92 -7.44 -4.98
N ILE A 62 11.97 -6.65 -4.77
CA ILE A 62 11.86 -5.18 -4.72
C ILE A 62 11.33 -4.66 -6.07
N GLY A 63 10.33 -3.80 -6.01
CA GLY A 63 9.58 -3.24 -7.14
C GLY A 63 8.47 -4.14 -7.66
N THR A 64 8.39 -5.40 -7.22
CA THR A 64 7.45 -6.40 -7.75
C THR A 64 6.57 -6.97 -6.63
N PRO A 65 5.35 -6.44 -6.43
CA PRO A 65 4.43 -6.97 -5.43
C PRO A 65 4.15 -8.45 -5.66
N LYS A 66 4.12 -9.25 -4.58
CA LYS A 66 3.83 -10.70 -4.69
C LYS A 66 2.42 -10.98 -5.20
N HIS A 67 1.47 -10.12 -4.85
CA HIS A 67 0.06 -10.24 -5.26
C HIS A 67 -0.56 -8.89 -5.52
N SER A 68 -1.39 -8.78 -6.56
CA SER A 68 -2.30 -7.64 -6.72
C SER A 68 -3.21 -7.48 -5.50
N GLN A 69 -3.46 -6.24 -5.09
CA GLN A 69 -4.32 -5.95 -3.94
C GLN A 69 -4.91 -4.54 -4.05
N LEU A 70 -6.20 -4.41 -3.76
CA LEU A 70 -6.82 -3.12 -3.46
C LEU A 70 -6.64 -2.84 -1.97
N LEU A 71 -6.17 -1.64 -1.63
CA LEU A 71 -5.90 -1.21 -0.25
C LEU A 71 -6.96 -0.21 0.22
N GLN A 72 -6.98 0.07 1.53
CA GLN A 72 -7.96 0.97 2.10
C GLN A 72 -7.69 2.39 1.61
N ASN A 73 -8.73 3.06 1.10
CA ASN A 73 -8.65 4.48 0.77
C ASN A 73 -8.24 5.30 1.99
N TYR A 74 -7.49 6.38 1.77
CA TYR A 74 -7.10 7.32 2.81
C TYR A 74 -7.27 8.76 2.32
N PRO A 75 -7.79 9.68 3.16
CA PRO A 75 -8.42 9.40 4.45
C PRO A 75 -9.68 8.54 4.30
N ASN A 76 -10.11 7.85 5.37
CA ASN A 76 -11.40 7.17 5.46
C ASN A 76 -11.90 7.22 6.93
N PRO A 77 -13.01 7.92 7.25
CA PRO A 77 -13.87 8.65 6.31
C PRO A 77 -13.17 9.83 5.64
N PHE A 78 -13.63 10.25 4.45
CA PHE A 78 -13.03 11.36 3.70
C PHE A 78 -13.97 12.54 3.49
N ASN A 79 -13.37 13.73 3.31
CA ASN A 79 -14.03 14.98 2.92
C ASN A 79 -13.02 15.99 2.31
N PRO A 80 -13.16 16.46 1.06
CA PRO A 80 -14.01 15.96 -0.02
C PRO A 80 -13.30 14.95 -0.93
N GLU A 81 -12.04 14.62 -0.68
CA GLU A 81 -11.22 13.80 -1.57
C GLU A 81 -10.52 12.65 -0.84
N THR A 82 -10.19 11.61 -1.59
CA THR A 82 -9.50 10.42 -1.08
C THR A 82 -8.57 9.82 -2.13
N TRP A 83 -7.52 9.17 -1.66
CA TRP A 83 -6.65 8.34 -2.46
C TRP A 83 -7.03 6.88 -2.26
N ILE A 84 -7.05 6.13 -3.35
CA ILE A 84 -7.39 4.70 -3.39
C ILE A 84 -6.10 3.95 -3.75
N PRO A 85 -5.33 3.51 -2.75
CA PRO A 85 -4.08 2.80 -2.97
C PRO A 85 -4.33 1.38 -3.47
N TYR A 86 -3.41 0.89 -4.28
CA TYR A 86 -3.40 -0.50 -4.75
C TYR A 86 -1.98 -0.96 -5.04
N ARG A 87 -1.81 -2.25 -5.33
CA ARG A 87 -0.58 -2.82 -5.88
C ARG A 87 -0.93 -3.80 -6.98
N LEU A 88 -0.04 -3.94 -7.95
CA LEU A 88 -0.19 -4.83 -9.10
C LEU A 88 0.99 -5.81 -9.11
N SER A 89 0.72 -7.12 -9.12
CA SER A 89 1.76 -8.13 -9.28
C SER A 89 2.14 -8.40 -10.75
N GLU A 90 1.44 -7.77 -11.69
CA GLU A 90 1.72 -7.83 -13.13
C GLU A 90 1.21 -6.57 -13.84
N ASP A 91 1.76 -6.28 -15.01
CA ASP A 91 1.30 -5.21 -15.89
C ASP A 91 -0.19 -5.39 -16.24
N SER A 92 -1.00 -4.35 -16.09
CA SER A 92 -2.45 -4.45 -16.18
C SER A 92 -3.11 -3.18 -16.71
N ASN A 93 -4.21 -3.33 -17.46
CA ASN A 93 -5.18 -2.25 -17.63
C ASN A 93 -6.04 -2.17 -16.38
N VAL A 94 -6.05 -1.00 -15.74
CA VAL A 94 -6.68 -0.78 -14.43
C VAL A 94 -7.87 0.17 -14.54
N SER A 95 -8.98 -0.23 -13.92
CA SER A 95 -10.10 0.66 -13.63
C SER A 95 -10.52 0.54 -12.17
N ILE A 96 -11.02 1.63 -11.60
CA ILE A 96 -11.69 1.64 -10.30
C ILE A 96 -13.10 2.13 -10.49
N THR A 97 -14.09 1.28 -10.19
CA THR A 97 -15.51 1.66 -10.24
C THR A 97 -16.02 1.90 -8.83
N ILE A 98 -16.73 3.00 -8.64
CA ILE A 98 -17.29 3.43 -7.37
C ILE A 98 -18.81 3.25 -7.44
N TYR A 99 -19.36 2.64 -6.41
CA TYR A 99 -20.77 2.31 -6.29
C TYR A 99 -21.36 2.91 -5.01
N ASP A 100 -22.63 3.29 -5.06
CA ASP A 100 -23.40 3.63 -3.87
C ASP A 100 -23.83 2.36 -3.09
N ALA A 101 -24.54 2.56 -1.98
CA ALA A 101 -25.03 1.46 -1.14
C ALA A 101 -26.06 0.55 -1.82
N THR A 102 -26.67 0.98 -2.94
CA THR A 102 -27.61 0.17 -3.74
C THR A 102 -26.90 -0.65 -4.80
N GLY A 103 -25.59 -0.43 -5.01
CA GLY A 103 -24.81 -1.04 -6.09
C GLY A 103 -24.86 -0.26 -7.39
N SER A 104 -25.44 0.95 -7.41
CA SER A 104 -25.47 1.79 -8.61
C SER A 104 -24.12 2.45 -8.83
N VAL A 105 -23.65 2.49 -10.08
CA VAL A 105 -22.38 3.12 -10.44
C VAL A 105 -22.48 4.64 -10.24
N VAL A 106 -21.55 5.17 -9.46
CA VAL A 106 -21.41 6.59 -9.15
C VAL A 106 -20.37 7.23 -10.05
N GLN A 107 -19.23 6.57 -10.19
CA GLN A 107 -18.09 7.07 -10.97
C GLN A 107 -17.17 5.90 -11.37
N THR A 108 -16.52 6.02 -12.54
CA THR A 108 -15.47 5.09 -12.97
C THR A 108 -14.18 5.83 -13.27
N LEU A 109 -13.12 5.49 -12.54
CA LEU A 109 -11.77 6.00 -12.73
C LEU A 109 -11.02 5.06 -13.68
N SER A 110 -10.88 5.45 -14.95
CA SER A 110 -10.13 4.68 -15.94
C SER A 110 -8.65 5.06 -15.90
N LEU A 111 -7.84 4.28 -15.19
CA LEU A 111 -6.40 4.56 -15.00
C LEU A 111 -5.54 4.07 -16.18
N GLY A 112 -6.12 3.25 -17.07
CA GLY A 112 -5.45 2.73 -18.26
C GLY A 112 -4.39 1.68 -17.93
N PHE A 113 -3.43 1.52 -18.82
CA PHE A 113 -2.32 0.59 -18.63
C PHE A 113 -1.39 1.09 -17.52
N GLN A 114 -1.10 0.20 -16.57
CA GLN A 114 -0.23 0.42 -15.43
C GLN A 114 0.75 -0.76 -15.34
N SER A 115 2.03 -0.46 -15.15
CA SER A 115 3.05 -1.50 -14.96
C SER A 115 2.96 -2.13 -13.56
N VAL A 116 3.56 -3.30 -13.42
CA VAL A 116 3.78 -3.96 -12.12
C VAL A 116 4.37 -2.97 -11.10
N GLY A 117 3.86 -2.98 -9.87
CA GLY A 117 4.36 -2.11 -8.83
C GLY A 117 3.37 -1.70 -7.74
N PHE A 118 3.87 -0.87 -6.83
CA PHE A 118 3.15 -0.34 -5.68
C PHE A 118 2.59 1.06 -6.01
N TYR A 119 1.28 1.23 -5.85
CA TYR A 119 0.55 2.48 -6.10
C TYR A 119 -0.10 2.94 -4.79
N GLN A 120 0.70 3.06 -3.74
CA GLN A 120 0.21 3.31 -2.38
C GLN A 120 0.28 4.79 -1.99
N ASP A 121 1.28 5.50 -2.48
CA ASP A 121 1.50 6.91 -2.17
C ASP A 121 0.61 7.83 -3.00
N ARG A 122 0.34 9.06 -2.51
CA ARG A 122 -0.59 10.01 -3.14
C ARG A 122 -0.27 10.34 -4.60
N GLY A 123 1.01 10.29 -4.98
CA GLY A 123 1.45 10.55 -6.35
C GLY A 123 1.20 9.39 -7.33
N ARG A 124 0.83 8.20 -6.83
CA ARG A 124 0.61 6.99 -7.65
C ARG A 124 -0.77 6.38 -7.43
N ALA A 125 -1.33 6.48 -6.24
CA ALA A 125 -2.66 6.00 -5.91
C ALA A 125 -3.73 6.66 -6.81
N ALA A 126 -4.83 5.96 -7.04
CA ALA A 126 -5.95 6.56 -7.75
C ALA A 126 -6.59 7.66 -6.90
N TYR A 127 -7.10 8.69 -7.55
CA TYR A 127 -7.67 9.86 -6.88
C TYR A 127 -9.17 9.95 -7.14
N TRP A 128 -9.94 10.25 -6.09
CA TRP A 128 -11.35 10.59 -6.23
C TRP A 128 -11.69 11.85 -5.43
N ASP A 129 -12.38 12.79 -6.08
CA ASP A 129 -12.78 14.09 -5.54
C ASP A 129 -14.21 14.12 -4.98
N GLY A 130 -14.81 12.94 -4.76
CA GLY A 130 -16.16 12.81 -4.20
C GLY A 130 -17.26 13.26 -5.17
N LYS A 131 -17.01 13.27 -6.47
CA LYS A 131 -18.03 13.59 -7.49
C LYS A 131 -18.47 12.38 -8.29
N ASN A 132 -19.72 12.41 -8.76
CA ASN A 132 -20.26 11.45 -9.72
C ASN A 132 -19.77 11.76 -11.15
N ALA A 133 -20.18 10.93 -12.11
CA ALA A 133 -19.85 11.11 -13.53
C ALA A 133 -20.32 12.46 -14.14
N SER A 134 -21.36 13.09 -13.57
CA SER A 134 -21.87 14.41 -13.97
C SER A 134 -21.10 15.58 -13.33
N GLY A 135 -20.12 15.30 -12.47
CA GLY A 135 -19.36 16.33 -11.74
C GLY A 135 -20.08 16.88 -10.50
N GLU A 136 -21.13 16.22 -10.04
CA GLU A 136 -21.88 16.63 -8.85
C GLU A 136 -21.33 15.93 -7.60
N LYS A 137 -21.28 16.65 -6.48
CA LYS A 137 -20.81 16.08 -5.21
C LYS A 137 -21.79 15.01 -4.72
N VAL A 138 -21.30 13.81 -4.44
CA VAL A 138 -22.11 12.70 -3.92
C VAL A 138 -22.50 12.94 -2.46
N ALA A 139 -23.58 12.33 -1.96
CA ALA A 139 -24.04 12.52 -0.58
C ALA A 139 -23.12 11.84 0.46
N SER A 140 -23.20 12.24 1.73
CA SER A 140 -22.56 11.49 2.83
C SER A 140 -23.16 10.09 2.92
N GLY A 141 -22.34 9.08 3.22
CA GLY A 141 -22.81 7.70 3.31
C GLY A 141 -21.74 6.65 3.07
N LEU A 142 -22.21 5.39 3.02
CA LEU A 142 -21.41 4.23 2.67
C LEU A 142 -21.35 4.08 1.15
N TYR A 143 -20.15 3.88 0.63
CA TYR A 143 -19.89 3.56 -0.77
C TYR A 143 -18.96 2.37 -0.86
N PHE A 144 -18.90 1.79 -2.05
CA PHE A 144 -17.98 0.71 -2.40
C PHE A 144 -17.12 1.15 -3.57
N TYR A 145 -15.89 0.66 -3.62
CA TYR A 145 -15.00 0.85 -4.75
C TYR A 145 -14.35 -0.48 -5.10
N GLN A 146 -14.22 -0.73 -6.39
CA GLN A 146 -13.75 -2.00 -6.92
C GLN A 146 -12.61 -1.76 -7.90
N LEU A 147 -11.46 -2.33 -7.61
CA LEU A 147 -10.34 -2.40 -8.53
C LEU A 147 -10.58 -3.56 -9.49
N THR A 148 -10.53 -3.29 -10.79
CA THR A 148 -10.67 -4.30 -11.84
C THR A 148 -9.48 -4.25 -12.78
N THR A 149 -8.94 -5.44 -13.03
CA THR A 149 -7.95 -5.73 -14.07
C THR A 149 -8.41 -6.99 -14.81
N LYS A 150 -7.59 -7.50 -15.75
CA LYS A 150 -7.90 -8.75 -16.46
C LYS A 150 -7.94 -9.98 -15.53
N SER A 151 -7.02 -10.06 -14.57
CA SER A 151 -6.77 -11.23 -13.71
C SER A 151 -7.18 -11.02 -12.25
N PHE A 152 -7.43 -9.77 -11.86
CA PHE A 152 -7.69 -9.39 -10.48
C PHE A 152 -8.91 -8.49 -10.35
N ASN A 153 -9.78 -8.82 -9.39
CA ASN A 153 -10.92 -8.01 -8.99
C ASN A 153 -11.05 -8.03 -7.47
N GLN A 154 -11.10 -6.85 -6.84
CA GLN A 154 -11.33 -6.73 -5.39
C GLN A 154 -12.17 -5.50 -5.10
N THR A 155 -13.14 -5.66 -4.19
CA THR A 155 -13.99 -4.58 -3.70
C THR A 155 -13.64 -4.23 -2.26
N ARG A 156 -13.68 -2.94 -1.93
CA ARG A 156 -13.63 -2.42 -0.56
C ARG A 156 -14.72 -1.38 -0.35
N ARG A 157 -14.97 -1.06 0.91
CA ARG A 157 -15.91 -0.01 1.31
C ARG A 157 -15.17 1.26 1.75
N LEU A 158 -15.81 2.40 1.56
CA LEU A 158 -15.38 3.69 2.10
C LEU A 158 -16.57 4.43 2.69
N ILE A 159 -16.30 5.44 3.50
CA ILE A 159 -17.31 6.31 4.10
C ILE A 159 -17.02 7.76 3.71
N ILE A 160 -18.07 8.46 3.31
CA ILE A 160 -18.05 9.90 3.05
C ILE A 160 -18.74 10.62 4.19
N LEU A 161 -18.05 11.57 4.81
CA LEU A 161 -18.62 12.48 5.80
C LEU A 161 -18.56 13.90 5.23
N LYS A 162 -19.67 14.62 5.26
CA LYS A 162 -19.73 16.05 4.95
C LYS A 162 -20.03 16.84 6.20
#